data_AF-A0A371DUA6-F1
#
_entry.id   AF-A0A371DUA6-F1
#
_cell.length_a   1.000
_cell.length_b   1.000
_cell.length_c   1.000
_cell.angle_alpha   90.00
_cell.angle_beta   90.00
_cell.angle_gamma   90.00
#
_symmetry.space_group_name_H-M   'P 1'
#
loop_
_entity.id
_entity.type
_entity.pdbx_description
1 polymer ?
#
loop_
_entity_poly.entity_id
_entity_poly.type
_entity_poly.pdbx_seq_one_letter_code
_entity_poly.pdbx_strand_id
1 'polypeptide(L)'
;MYRVVSDVDALHQVMRRCGAVLGGSAVVQMVCPIFDDVQDFDFYVPMASFEELVQHFVVGQGYRRCDEDTYVASNGCMRGDIRYLCGITKRVQLELGECRVDVIGVGIGDDWDFVLTPIASSWTTLLFNYATADWVVVGYPGLTMRGRALLQCERVMHPSFPGGTRLQELEKYQARGFEFQPHVEDWDVDARGRRRPCRRGWVCPLMFRSFNDGGCLRVAVGQGNGTVPAVQWRFGGTACPSACDHPEGRKACAEVHVAWCVCY
;
A
#
# COMPACT_ATOMS: atom_id res chain seq x y z
N MET A 1 9.76 22.05 0.09
CA MET A 1 8.52 21.24 -0.03
C MET A 1 8.00 21.41 -1.44
N TYR A 2 8.00 20.34 -2.24
CA TYR A 2 7.52 20.39 -3.62
C TYR A 2 6.00 20.40 -3.63
N ARG A 3 5.42 21.27 -4.45
CA ARG A 3 3.97 21.39 -4.59
C ARG A 3 3.54 20.57 -5.81
N VAL A 4 2.83 19.47 -5.59
CA VAL A 4 2.36 18.55 -6.64
C VAL A 4 1.32 19.22 -7.55
N VAL A 5 0.43 20.02 -6.97
CA VAL A 5 -0.64 20.67 -7.72
C VAL A 5 -0.79 22.13 -7.32
N SER A 6 -1.10 22.96 -8.30
CA SER A 6 -1.43 24.37 -8.07
C SER A 6 -2.81 24.53 -7.42
N ASP A 7 -3.74 23.62 -7.71
CA ASP A 7 -5.11 23.62 -7.17
C ASP A 7 -5.41 22.28 -6.47
N VAL A 8 -5.38 22.29 -5.14
CA VAL A 8 -5.62 21.10 -4.30
C VAL A 8 -7.09 20.69 -4.33
N ASP A 9 -8.02 21.65 -4.39
CA ASP A 9 -9.44 21.35 -4.40
C ASP A 9 -9.86 20.69 -5.71
N ALA A 10 -9.30 21.16 -6.84
CA ALA A 10 -9.49 20.50 -8.13
C ALA A 10 -8.97 19.07 -8.13
N LEU A 11 -7.77 18.83 -7.59
CA LEU A 11 -7.23 17.47 -7.46
C LEU A 11 -8.14 16.59 -6.59
N HIS A 12 -8.57 17.08 -5.43
CA HIS A 12 -9.48 16.36 -4.54
C HIS A 12 -10.80 16.01 -5.23
N GLN A 13 -11.36 16.91 -6.05
CA GLN A 13 -12.57 16.63 -6.83
C GLN A 13 -12.34 15.52 -7.87
N VAL A 14 -11.22 15.55 -8.59
CA VAL A 14 -10.87 14.49 -9.56
C VAL A 14 -10.63 13.16 -8.83
N MET A 15 -9.91 13.15 -7.72
CA MET A 15 -9.68 11.94 -6.93
C MET A 15 -10.99 11.30 -6.46
N ARG A 16 -11.94 12.09 -5.95
CA ARG A 16 -13.26 11.57 -5.56
C ARG A 16 -14.03 11.00 -6.75
N ARG A 17 -14.01 11.68 -7.89
CA ARG A 17 -14.74 11.27 -9.10
C ARG A 17 -14.16 10.00 -9.73
N CYS A 18 -12.84 9.90 -9.80
CA CYS A 18 -12.13 8.74 -10.34
C CYS A 18 -11.99 7.58 -9.34
N GLY A 19 -12.33 7.77 -8.05
CA GLY A 19 -12.03 6.80 -7.01
C GLY A 19 -10.53 6.59 -6.79
N ALA A 20 -9.71 7.62 -7.03
CA ALA A 20 -8.26 7.55 -6.90
C ALA A 20 -7.78 7.76 -5.46
N VAL A 21 -6.66 7.14 -5.12
CA VAL A 21 -5.98 7.30 -3.82
C VAL A 21 -4.50 7.55 -4.04
N LEU A 22 -3.89 8.35 -3.18
CA LEU A 22 -2.44 8.50 -3.08
C LEU A 22 -1.91 7.38 -2.18
N GLY A 23 -0.82 6.72 -2.58
CA GLY A 23 -0.13 5.70 -1.78
C GLY A 23 1.37 5.97 -1.69
N GLY A 24 2.11 4.93 -1.33
CA GLY A 24 3.58 4.95 -1.40
C GLY A 24 4.23 5.91 -0.40
N SER A 25 5.43 6.37 -0.79
CA SER A 25 6.34 7.19 0.03
C SER A 25 5.71 8.50 0.50
N ALA A 26 4.90 9.15 -0.34
CA ALA A 26 4.24 10.41 -0.02
C ALA A 26 3.33 10.29 1.21
N VAL A 27 2.58 9.19 1.35
CA VAL A 27 1.73 8.97 2.52
C VAL A 27 2.55 8.61 3.75
N VAL A 28 3.66 7.89 3.58
CA VAL A 28 4.59 7.63 4.69
C VAL A 28 5.13 8.94 5.26
N GLN A 29 5.53 9.90 4.41
CA GLN A 29 5.97 11.23 4.84
C GLN A 29 4.90 11.96 5.67
N MET A 30 3.63 11.82 5.32
CA MET A 30 2.55 12.49 6.06
C MET A 30 2.40 11.99 7.50
N VAL A 31 2.79 10.74 7.79
CA VAL A 31 2.47 10.06 9.07
C VAL A 31 3.70 9.62 9.86
N CYS A 32 4.88 9.59 9.24
CA CYS A 32 6.10 9.08 9.84
C CYS A 32 7.14 10.20 10.00
N PRO A 33 7.51 10.58 11.24
CA PRO A 33 8.35 11.75 11.50
C PRO A 33 9.82 11.57 11.10
N ILE A 34 10.26 10.35 10.79
CA ILE A 34 11.64 10.06 10.34
C ILE A 34 11.78 10.09 8.82
N PHE A 35 10.69 10.37 8.09
CA PHE A 35 10.62 10.19 6.65
C PHE A 35 10.43 11.53 5.94
N ASP A 36 11.51 12.10 5.42
CA ASP A 36 11.53 13.38 4.73
C ASP A 36 11.87 13.23 3.24
N ASP A 37 11.79 14.36 2.51
CA ASP A 37 12.24 14.51 1.11
C ASP A 37 11.63 13.52 0.10
N VAL A 38 10.30 13.45 0.06
CA VAL A 38 9.58 12.76 -1.01
C VAL A 38 9.36 13.68 -2.21
N GLN A 39 9.73 13.19 -3.39
CA GLN A 39 9.50 13.85 -4.68
C GLN A 39 8.64 13.00 -5.63
N ASP A 40 8.36 11.76 -5.24
CA ASP A 40 7.61 10.73 -5.94
C ASP A 40 6.20 10.55 -5.33
N PHE A 41 5.16 10.71 -6.15
CA PHE A 41 3.76 10.58 -5.74
C PHE A 41 3.06 9.48 -6.54
N ASP A 42 2.65 8.41 -5.85
CA ASP A 42 1.99 7.27 -6.47
C ASP A 42 0.47 7.37 -6.33
N PHE A 43 -0.24 7.65 -7.43
CA PHE A 43 -1.71 7.64 -7.45
C PHE A 43 -2.22 6.32 -8.00
N TYR A 44 -3.02 5.61 -7.21
CA TYR A 44 -3.74 4.40 -7.63
C TYR A 44 -5.15 4.79 -8.05
N VAL A 45 -5.57 4.35 -9.24
CA VAL A 45 -6.87 4.68 -9.83
C VAL A 45 -7.44 3.44 -10.52
N PRO A 46 -8.76 3.18 -10.48
CA PRO A 46 -9.38 2.13 -11.28
C PRO A 46 -9.04 2.32 -12.76
N MET A 47 -8.84 1.23 -13.50
CA MET A 47 -8.40 1.32 -14.89
C MET A 47 -9.40 2.08 -15.76
N ALA A 48 -10.71 1.97 -15.45
CA ALA A 48 -11.77 2.72 -16.12
C ALA A 48 -11.64 4.26 -16.01
N SER A 49 -11.02 4.78 -14.95
CA SER A 49 -10.83 6.21 -14.71
C SER A 49 -9.37 6.66 -14.87
N PHE A 50 -8.50 5.77 -15.35
CA PHE A 50 -7.06 6.01 -15.47
C PHE A 50 -6.71 7.24 -16.30
N GLU A 51 -7.23 7.30 -17.53
CA GLU A 51 -6.88 8.37 -18.47
C GLU A 51 -7.41 9.72 -17.99
N GLU A 52 -8.53 9.74 -17.29
CA GLU A 52 -9.09 10.97 -16.73
C GLU A 52 -8.14 11.63 -15.71
N LEU A 53 -7.56 10.83 -14.81
CA LEU A 53 -6.58 11.32 -13.84
C LEU A 53 -5.28 11.76 -14.54
N VAL A 54 -4.81 11.02 -15.55
CA VAL A 54 -3.65 11.42 -16.36
C VAL A 54 -3.90 12.76 -17.04
N GLN A 55 -5.07 12.96 -17.66
CA GLN A 55 -5.44 14.21 -18.32
C GLN A 55 -5.54 15.38 -17.34
N HIS A 56 -5.98 15.16 -16.11
CA HIS A 56 -5.95 16.19 -15.07
C HIS A 56 -4.53 16.71 -14.83
N PHE A 57 -3.54 15.83 -14.70
CA PHE A 57 -2.14 16.25 -14.52
C PHE A 57 -1.55 16.88 -15.78
N VAL A 58 -1.78 16.29 -16.95
CA VAL A 58 -1.18 16.76 -18.21
C VAL A 58 -1.78 18.10 -18.66
N VAL A 59 -3.10 18.15 -18.82
CA VAL A 59 -3.79 19.34 -19.34
C VAL A 59 -4.06 20.35 -18.23
N GLY A 60 -4.47 19.89 -17.05
CA GLY A 60 -4.84 20.76 -15.93
C GLY A 60 -3.65 21.31 -15.14
N GLN A 61 -2.55 20.56 -15.04
CA GLN A 61 -1.37 20.95 -14.23
C GLN A 61 -0.08 21.12 -15.04
N GLY A 62 -0.09 20.82 -16.34
CA GLY A 62 1.07 21.01 -17.24
C GLY A 62 2.16 19.95 -17.10
N TYR A 63 1.86 18.79 -16.51
CA TYR A 63 2.82 17.68 -16.43
C TYR A 63 3.11 17.12 -17.82
N ARG A 64 4.36 16.68 -18.03
CA ARG A 64 4.77 15.94 -19.23
C ARG A 64 4.70 14.44 -18.97
N ARG A 65 4.17 13.69 -19.93
CA ARG A 65 4.21 12.22 -19.94
C ARG A 65 5.62 11.75 -20.31
N CYS A 66 6.22 10.88 -19.50
CA CYS A 66 7.60 10.44 -19.67
C CYS A 66 7.67 8.96 -20.07
N ASP A 67 7.27 8.09 -19.17
CA ASP A 67 7.34 6.63 -19.34
C ASP A 67 5.98 5.99 -19.15
N GLU A 68 5.79 4.84 -19.81
CA GLU A 68 4.55 4.08 -19.76
C GLU A 68 4.85 2.59 -19.77
N ASP A 69 4.34 1.91 -18.76
CA ASP A 69 4.45 0.46 -18.61
C ASP A 69 3.06 -0.17 -18.62
N THR A 70 2.96 -1.35 -19.23
CA THR A 70 1.75 -2.18 -19.23
C THR A 70 2.07 -3.56 -18.68
N TYR A 71 1.17 -4.09 -17.87
CA TYR A 71 1.31 -5.32 -17.13
C TYR A 71 0.04 -6.18 -17.25
N VAL A 72 0.16 -7.46 -16.88
CA VAL A 72 -0.98 -8.38 -16.84
C VAL A 72 -1.57 -8.37 -15.43
N ALA A 73 -2.62 -7.59 -15.21
CA ALA A 73 -3.30 -7.58 -13.92
C ALA A 73 -4.17 -8.84 -13.72
N SER A 74 -4.28 -9.22 -12.46
CA SER A 74 -5.39 -10.00 -11.93
C SER A 74 -6.48 -9.02 -11.45
N ASN A 75 -7.75 -9.42 -11.53
CA ASN A 75 -8.84 -8.66 -10.91
C ASN A 75 -9.48 -9.47 -9.77
N GLY A 76 -10.16 -8.78 -8.85
CA GLY A 76 -10.83 -9.41 -7.70
C GLY A 76 -9.88 -9.92 -6.61
N CYS A 77 -10.21 -11.05 -5.99
CA CYS A 77 -9.42 -11.64 -4.90
C CYS A 77 -8.03 -12.10 -5.37
N MET A 78 -6.98 -11.65 -4.66
CA MET A 78 -5.60 -12.06 -4.92
C MET A 78 -5.14 -13.08 -3.89
N ARG A 79 -5.55 -14.35 -4.11
CA ARG A 79 -5.11 -15.49 -3.29
C ARG A 79 -3.88 -16.13 -3.92
N GLY A 80 -2.73 -16.03 -3.23
CA GLY A 80 -1.49 -16.64 -3.71
C GLY A 80 -0.83 -15.92 -4.90
N ASP A 81 -1.38 -14.79 -5.35
CA ASP A 81 -0.70 -13.93 -6.32
C ASP A 81 0.41 -13.15 -5.62
N ILE A 82 1.63 -13.69 -5.69
CA ILE A 82 2.84 -13.14 -5.05
C ILE A 82 3.67 -12.27 -6.01
N ARG A 83 3.11 -11.86 -7.16
CA ARG A 83 3.81 -10.96 -8.09
C ARG A 83 3.94 -9.56 -7.48
N TYR A 84 5.04 -8.89 -7.73
CA TYR A 84 5.32 -7.53 -7.25
C TYR A 84 4.23 -6.52 -7.66
N LEU A 85 3.74 -6.62 -8.90
CA LEU A 85 2.74 -5.72 -9.48
C LEU A 85 1.34 -6.37 -9.57
N CYS A 86 0.99 -7.24 -8.62
CA CYS A 86 -0.34 -7.86 -8.65
C CYS A 86 -1.45 -6.79 -8.56
N GLY A 87 -2.50 -6.97 -9.35
CA GLY A 87 -3.59 -5.99 -9.48
C GLY A 87 -3.29 -4.74 -10.31
N ILE A 88 -2.06 -4.53 -10.80
CA ILE A 88 -1.69 -3.35 -11.59
C ILE A 88 -1.67 -3.71 -13.08
N THR A 89 -2.40 -2.95 -13.90
CA THR A 89 -2.42 -3.09 -15.37
C THR A 89 -1.51 -2.09 -16.05
N LYS A 90 -1.45 -0.86 -15.55
CA LYS A 90 -0.77 0.22 -16.25
C LYS A 90 -0.09 1.16 -15.28
N ARG A 91 1.06 1.70 -15.66
CA ARG A 91 1.72 2.82 -14.98
C ARG A 91 2.10 3.87 -16.00
N VAL A 92 1.83 5.12 -15.71
CA VAL A 92 2.35 6.26 -16.47
C VAL A 92 3.09 7.19 -15.52
N GLN A 93 4.36 7.47 -15.85
CA GLN A 93 5.18 8.44 -15.14
C GLN A 93 4.98 9.82 -15.77
N LEU A 94 4.70 10.80 -14.92
CA LEU A 94 4.47 12.19 -15.25
C LEU A 94 5.51 13.06 -14.51
N GLU A 95 6.02 14.09 -15.18
CA GLU A 95 7.01 14.99 -14.59
C GLU A 95 6.65 16.46 -14.78
N LEU A 96 6.89 17.25 -13.73
CA LEU A 96 6.83 18.71 -13.74
C LEU A 96 8.02 19.26 -12.94
N GLY A 97 9.09 19.65 -13.64
CA GLY A 97 10.35 20.02 -13.00
C GLY A 97 10.98 18.81 -12.30
N GLU A 98 11.24 18.93 -10.99
CA GLU A 98 11.75 17.85 -10.14
C GLU A 98 10.63 16.99 -9.51
N CYS A 99 9.35 17.37 -9.70
CA CYS A 99 8.23 16.60 -9.16
C CYS A 99 7.86 15.47 -10.10
N ARG A 100 7.78 14.26 -9.57
CA ARG A 100 7.38 13.05 -10.28
C ARG A 100 6.04 12.53 -9.73
N VAL A 101 5.11 12.24 -10.64
CA VAL A 101 3.83 11.61 -10.34
C VAL A 101 3.73 10.31 -11.13
N ASP A 102 3.52 9.19 -10.47
CA ASP A 102 3.19 7.93 -11.09
C ASP A 102 1.67 7.70 -10.98
N VAL A 103 0.98 7.63 -12.10
CA VAL A 103 -0.43 7.23 -12.16
C VAL A 103 -0.49 5.74 -12.45
N ILE A 104 -1.12 4.98 -11.56
CA ILE A 104 -1.13 3.51 -11.53
C ILE A 104 -2.58 3.03 -11.73
N GLY A 105 -2.84 2.43 -12.88
CA GLY A 105 -4.11 1.82 -13.25
C GLY A 105 -4.26 0.43 -12.66
N VAL A 106 -5.30 0.27 -11.84
CA VAL A 106 -5.58 -0.95 -11.08
C VAL A 106 -6.74 -1.72 -11.70
N GLY A 107 -6.59 -3.04 -11.81
CA GLY A 107 -7.60 -3.93 -12.36
C GLY A 107 -7.69 -3.86 -13.90
N ILE A 108 -8.74 -4.43 -14.48
CA ILE A 108 -8.84 -4.63 -15.94
C ILE A 108 -9.89 -3.72 -16.61
N GLY A 109 -10.46 -2.77 -15.87
CA GLY A 109 -11.44 -1.81 -16.37
C GLY A 109 -12.88 -2.22 -16.13
N ASP A 110 -13.15 -3.00 -15.08
CA ASP A 110 -14.49 -3.43 -14.70
C ASP A 110 -14.83 -3.06 -13.24
N ASP A 111 -16.04 -3.42 -12.78
CA ASP A 111 -16.54 -3.06 -11.44
C ASP A 111 -15.78 -3.73 -10.27
N TRP A 112 -14.85 -4.66 -10.56
CA TRP A 112 -13.97 -5.31 -9.58
C TRP A 112 -12.63 -4.58 -9.40
N ASP A 113 -12.39 -3.47 -10.10
CA ASP A 113 -11.19 -2.66 -9.96
C ASP A 113 -11.12 -1.96 -8.58
N PHE A 114 -10.49 -2.61 -7.61
CA PHE A 114 -10.31 -2.07 -6.25
C PHE A 114 -8.90 -1.52 -6.05
N VAL A 115 -8.74 -0.20 -6.02
CA VAL A 115 -7.43 0.48 -5.85
C VAL A 115 -6.67 0.12 -4.58
N LEU A 116 -7.38 -0.32 -3.53
CA LEU A 116 -6.77 -0.73 -2.27
C LEU A 116 -6.20 -2.15 -2.31
N THR A 117 -6.57 -2.96 -3.30
CA THR A 117 -6.10 -4.33 -3.49
C THR A 117 -4.58 -4.40 -3.70
N PRO A 118 -3.95 -3.66 -4.63
CA PRO A 118 -2.49 -3.62 -4.75
C PRO A 118 -1.81 -3.10 -3.47
N ILE A 119 -2.37 -2.08 -2.82
CA ILE A 119 -1.86 -1.52 -1.56
C ILE A 119 -1.84 -2.59 -0.45
N ALA A 120 -2.95 -3.30 -0.26
CA ALA A 120 -3.09 -4.39 0.71
C ALA A 120 -2.30 -5.66 0.36
N SER A 121 -1.69 -5.68 -0.83
CA SER A 121 -0.84 -6.76 -1.31
C SER A 121 0.64 -6.39 -1.38
N SER A 122 1.01 -5.20 -0.92
CA SER A 122 2.37 -4.72 -1.02
C SER A 122 3.36 -5.67 -0.33
N TRP A 123 4.58 -5.72 -0.86
CA TRP A 123 5.66 -6.58 -0.33
C TRP A 123 6.11 -6.21 1.09
N THR A 124 5.69 -5.07 1.62
CA THR A 124 5.98 -4.64 2.98
C THR A 124 4.81 -3.88 3.61
N THR A 125 4.63 -4.03 4.94
CA THR A 125 3.59 -3.31 5.70
C THR A 125 3.78 -1.79 5.68
N LEU A 126 4.97 -1.29 5.34
CA LEU A 126 5.22 0.14 5.19
C LEU A 126 4.34 0.78 4.09
N LEU A 127 3.97 0.00 3.07
CA LEU A 127 3.21 0.48 1.93
C LEU A 127 1.71 0.28 2.09
N PHE A 128 1.23 -0.13 3.28
CA PHE A 128 -0.19 -0.32 3.60
C PHE A 128 -0.84 0.99 4.04
N ASN A 129 -0.40 2.11 3.46
CA ASN A 129 -0.81 3.44 3.83
C ASN A 129 -1.31 4.15 2.58
N TYR A 130 -2.44 4.83 2.68
CA TYR A 130 -3.00 5.60 1.58
C TYR A 130 -3.70 6.86 2.07
N ALA A 131 -3.85 7.83 1.18
CA ALA A 131 -4.64 9.01 1.38
C ALA A 131 -5.68 9.15 0.26
N THR A 132 -6.92 9.42 0.65
CA THR A 132 -7.97 9.87 -0.25
C THR A 132 -8.08 11.39 -0.17
N ALA A 133 -9.01 11.99 -0.91
CA ALA A 133 -9.34 13.40 -0.75
C ALA A 133 -9.91 13.76 0.66
N ASP A 134 -10.29 12.76 1.46
CA ASP A 134 -11.01 12.96 2.72
C ASP A 134 -10.35 12.28 3.93
N TRP A 135 -9.46 11.31 3.71
CA TRP A 135 -8.88 10.49 4.78
C TRP A 135 -7.42 10.15 4.53
N VAL A 136 -6.62 10.11 5.59
CA VAL A 136 -5.34 9.40 5.62
C VAL A 136 -5.51 8.12 6.43
N VAL A 137 -5.09 6.99 5.88
CA VAL A 137 -5.23 5.67 6.48
C VAL A 137 -3.87 4.99 6.57
N VAL A 138 -3.55 4.46 7.75
CA VAL A 138 -2.31 3.74 8.04
C VAL A 138 -2.67 2.34 8.51
N GLY A 139 -2.31 1.33 7.72
CA GLY A 139 -2.68 -0.06 8.00
C GLY A 139 -2.01 -0.63 9.25
N TYR A 140 -0.76 -0.23 9.49
CA TYR A 140 0.08 -0.70 10.60
C TYR A 140 0.74 0.46 11.35
N PRO A 141 -0.04 1.33 12.02
CA PRO A 141 0.47 2.58 12.60
C PRO A 141 1.59 2.35 13.62
N GLY A 142 1.46 1.30 14.44
CA GLY A 142 2.48 0.96 15.43
C GLY A 142 3.84 0.55 14.84
N LEU A 143 3.86 0.01 13.61
CA LEU A 143 5.09 -0.29 12.88
C LEU A 143 5.59 0.96 12.15
N THR A 144 4.74 1.58 11.33
CA THR A 144 5.09 2.74 10.50
C THR A 144 5.65 3.91 11.33
N MET A 145 5.00 4.28 12.44
CA MET A 145 5.46 5.41 13.27
C MET A 145 6.76 5.13 14.04
N ARG A 146 7.18 3.87 14.13
CA ARG A 146 8.44 3.46 14.78
C ARG A 146 9.56 3.19 13.77
N GLY A 147 9.35 3.53 12.49
CA GLY A 147 10.34 3.22 11.46
C GLY A 147 10.53 1.73 11.25
N ARG A 148 9.46 0.93 11.39
CA ARG A 148 9.52 -0.54 11.30
C ARG A 148 8.57 -1.05 10.24
N ALA A 149 8.94 -2.14 9.58
CA ALA A 149 8.08 -2.76 8.58
C ALA A 149 8.32 -4.27 8.46
N LEU A 150 7.24 -5.01 8.27
CA LEU A 150 7.33 -6.44 7.97
C LEU A 150 7.56 -6.66 6.48
N LEU A 151 8.31 -7.70 6.14
CA LEU A 151 8.57 -8.14 4.78
C LEU A 151 7.75 -9.36 4.42
N GLN A 152 7.13 -9.32 3.24
CA GLN A 152 6.57 -10.50 2.62
C GLN A 152 7.65 -11.16 1.76
N CYS A 153 8.50 -11.97 2.39
CA CYS A 153 9.68 -12.56 1.74
C CYS A 153 9.35 -13.30 0.44
N GLU A 154 8.18 -13.94 0.32
CA GLU A 154 7.78 -14.61 -0.92
C GLU A 154 7.71 -13.66 -2.11
N ARG A 155 7.22 -12.42 -1.91
CA ARG A 155 7.16 -11.41 -2.97
C ARG A 155 8.53 -10.84 -3.28
N VAL A 156 9.30 -10.57 -2.23
CA VAL A 156 10.68 -10.04 -2.34
C VAL A 156 11.57 -11.02 -3.13
N MET A 157 11.34 -12.32 -2.97
CA MET A 157 12.08 -13.37 -3.68
C MET A 157 11.44 -13.78 -5.02
N HIS A 158 10.29 -13.22 -5.39
CA HIS A 158 9.62 -13.55 -6.64
C HIS A 158 10.38 -12.95 -7.84
N PRO A 159 10.52 -13.64 -8.99
CA PRO A 159 11.26 -13.13 -10.16
C PRO A 159 10.76 -11.79 -10.73
N SER A 160 9.53 -11.39 -10.40
CA SER A 160 8.98 -10.10 -10.81
C SER A 160 9.38 -8.94 -9.89
N PHE A 161 10.10 -9.19 -8.79
CA PHE A 161 10.53 -8.13 -7.88
C PHE A 161 11.64 -7.29 -8.55
N PRO A 162 11.56 -5.94 -8.50
CA PRO A 162 12.54 -5.09 -9.15
C PRO A 162 13.96 -5.32 -8.62
N GLY A 163 14.95 -5.22 -9.50
CA GLY A 163 16.37 -5.30 -9.12
C GLY A 163 16.93 -6.71 -8.91
N GLY A 164 16.10 -7.76 -9.06
CA GLY A 164 16.54 -9.16 -8.97
C GLY A 164 17.10 -9.49 -7.58
N THR A 165 18.41 -9.76 -7.48
CA THR A 165 19.08 -10.02 -6.19
C THR A 165 19.39 -8.75 -5.40
N ARG A 166 19.30 -7.57 -6.02
CA ARG A 166 19.46 -6.27 -5.35
C ARG A 166 18.09 -5.70 -5.02
N LEU A 167 17.82 -5.56 -3.72
CA LEU A 167 16.53 -5.05 -3.22
C LEU A 167 16.56 -3.52 -3.16
N GLN A 168 16.68 -2.86 -4.32
CA GLN A 168 16.78 -1.38 -4.38
C GLN A 168 15.63 -0.68 -3.65
N GLU A 169 14.42 -1.23 -3.76
CA GLU A 169 13.26 -0.72 -3.03
C GLU A 169 13.45 -0.82 -1.51
N LEU A 170 14.06 -1.89 -1.01
CA LEU A 170 14.38 -2.05 0.41
C LEU A 170 15.47 -1.05 0.85
N GLU A 171 16.54 -0.95 0.06
CA GLU A 171 17.67 -0.05 0.32
C GLU A 171 17.21 1.41 0.42
N LYS A 172 16.28 1.84 -0.45
CA LYS A 172 15.66 3.17 -0.43
C LYS A 172 15.04 3.50 0.93
N TYR A 173 14.26 2.58 1.51
CA TYR A 173 13.60 2.81 2.80
C TYR A 173 14.55 2.63 4.00
N GLN A 174 15.51 1.71 3.92
CA GLN A 174 16.54 1.54 4.95
C GLN A 174 17.42 2.78 5.08
N ALA A 175 17.80 3.40 3.95
CA ALA A 175 18.54 4.67 3.93
C ALA A 175 17.76 5.82 4.61
N ARG A 176 16.44 5.70 4.73
CA ARG A 176 15.55 6.65 5.41
C ARG A 176 15.19 6.21 6.85
N GLY A 177 15.96 5.28 7.42
CA GLY A 177 15.85 4.87 8.82
C GLY A 177 14.84 3.77 9.10
N PHE A 178 14.28 3.10 8.08
CA PHE A 178 13.38 1.97 8.31
C PHE A 178 14.14 0.67 8.61
N GLU A 179 13.71 -0.01 9.68
CA GLU A 179 14.07 -1.38 9.99
C GLU A 179 13.07 -2.35 9.35
N PHE A 180 13.59 -3.41 8.74
CA PHE A 180 12.77 -4.44 8.10
C PHE A 180 13.01 -5.80 8.73
N GLN A 181 11.94 -6.54 8.98
CA GLN A 181 12.00 -7.91 9.49
C GLN A 181 10.97 -8.82 8.83
N PRO A 182 11.25 -10.12 8.65
CA PRO A 182 10.25 -11.09 8.18
C PRO A 182 9.20 -11.44 9.25
N HIS A 183 9.51 -11.16 10.53
CA HIS A 183 8.70 -11.52 11.69
C HIS A 183 8.62 -10.37 12.67
N VAL A 184 7.60 -10.38 13.53
CA VAL A 184 7.32 -9.29 14.46
C VAL A 184 7.78 -9.57 15.89
N GLU A 185 8.40 -10.72 16.13
CA GLU A 185 8.68 -11.23 17.48
C GLU A 185 9.51 -10.27 18.34
N ASP A 186 10.44 -9.54 17.72
CA ASP A 186 11.33 -8.62 18.42
C ASP A 186 10.72 -7.22 18.62
N TRP A 187 9.59 -6.94 17.95
CA TRP A 187 8.93 -5.64 17.99
C TRP A 187 7.61 -5.65 18.78
N ASP A 188 6.87 -6.77 18.80
CA ASP A 188 5.57 -6.88 19.47
C ASP A 188 5.68 -7.46 20.88
N VAL A 189 6.23 -6.66 21.80
CA VAL A 189 6.32 -6.97 23.22
C VAL A 189 5.28 -6.20 24.05
N ASP A 190 4.81 -6.81 25.13
CA ASP A 190 3.93 -6.17 26.12
C ASP A 190 4.72 -5.23 27.05
N ALA A 191 4.03 -4.55 27.96
CA ALA A 191 4.66 -3.63 28.92
C ALA A 191 5.68 -4.30 29.87
N ARG A 192 5.70 -5.63 29.93
CA ARG A 192 6.66 -6.43 30.72
C ARG A 192 7.77 -7.02 29.86
N GLY A 193 7.87 -6.61 28.59
CA GLY A 193 8.85 -7.15 27.63
C GLY A 193 8.51 -8.56 27.14
N ARG A 194 7.32 -9.09 27.41
CA ARG A 194 6.93 -10.43 26.96
C ARG A 194 6.32 -10.34 25.56
N ARG A 195 6.68 -11.27 24.69
CA ARG A 195 6.11 -11.38 23.34
C ARG A 195 4.58 -11.49 23.40
N ARG A 196 3.86 -10.69 22.61
CA ARG A 196 2.40 -10.77 22.54
C ARG A 196 1.99 -11.94 21.65
N PRO A 197 0.99 -12.75 22.07
CA PRO A 197 0.43 -13.75 21.19
C PRO A 197 -0.16 -13.10 19.93
N CYS A 198 0.02 -13.74 18.78
CA CYS A 198 -0.37 -13.24 17.46
C CYS A 198 -1.85 -12.83 17.43
N ARG A 199 -2.74 -13.61 18.06
CA ARG A 199 -4.19 -13.31 18.20
C ARG A 199 -4.52 -12.01 18.95
N ARG A 200 -3.55 -11.42 19.65
CA ARG A 200 -3.69 -10.18 20.43
C ARG A 200 -2.92 -9.00 19.81
N GLY A 201 -2.07 -9.24 18.82
CA GLY A 201 -1.18 -8.25 18.24
C GLY A 201 -1.69 -7.74 16.91
N TRP A 202 -1.97 -6.43 16.80
CA TRP A 202 -2.32 -5.75 15.52
C TRP A 202 -1.18 -5.70 14.49
N VAL A 203 -0.15 -6.49 14.67
CA VAL A 203 1.00 -6.58 13.77
C VAL A 203 1.27 -8.03 13.36
N CYS A 204 0.46 -8.97 13.85
CA CYS A 204 0.53 -10.36 13.44
C CYS A 204 0.24 -10.50 11.94
N PRO A 205 1.16 -11.07 11.14
CA PRO A 205 0.99 -11.18 9.71
C PRO A 205 -0.02 -12.28 9.30
N LEU A 206 -0.38 -13.16 10.23
CA LEU A 206 -1.31 -14.27 10.00
C LEU A 206 -2.78 -13.92 10.25
N MET A 207 -3.06 -12.77 10.87
CA MET A 207 -4.43 -12.35 11.10
C MET A 207 -5.01 -11.70 9.84
N PHE A 208 -6.29 -11.94 9.61
CA PHE A 208 -7.05 -11.11 8.68
C PHE A 208 -7.21 -9.71 9.24
N ARG A 209 -6.92 -8.73 8.40
CA ARG A 209 -6.97 -7.30 8.69
C ARG A 209 -7.78 -6.60 7.63
N SER A 210 -8.27 -5.42 7.95
CA SER A 210 -8.94 -4.52 7.02
C SER A 210 -8.59 -3.08 7.36
N PHE A 211 -8.69 -2.17 6.39
CA PHE A 211 -8.43 -0.75 6.62
C PHE A 211 -9.46 -0.07 7.55
N ASN A 212 -10.51 -0.82 7.94
CA ASN A 212 -11.57 -0.38 8.84
C ASN A 212 -11.51 -1.02 10.22
N ASP A 213 -10.52 -1.87 10.50
CA ASP A 213 -10.41 -2.51 11.82
C ASP A 213 -9.76 -1.62 12.88
N GLY A 214 -9.87 -2.04 14.15
CA GLY A 214 -9.37 -1.27 15.30
C GLY A 214 -7.83 -1.22 15.42
N GLY A 215 -7.09 -1.91 14.55
CA GLY A 215 -5.63 -1.86 14.50
C GLY A 215 -5.06 -0.88 13.48
N CYS A 216 -5.91 -0.21 12.69
CA CYS A 216 -5.52 0.83 11.75
C CYS A 216 -5.68 2.23 12.35
N LEU A 217 -4.90 3.20 11.86
CA LEU A 217 -5.10 4.61 12.16
C LEU A 217 -5.80 5.27 10.98
N ARG A 218 -6.81 6.10 11.29
CA ARG A 218 -7.58 6.86 10.31
C ARG A 218 -7.66 8.31 10.77
N VAL A 219 -7.25 9.23 9.90
CA VAL A 219 -7.30 10.66 10.16
C VAL A 219 -8.17 11.31 9.10
N ALA A 220 -9.23 11.99 9.53
CA ALA A 220 -10.08 12.76 8.63
C ALA A 220 -9.34 14.04 8.21
N VAL A 221 -9.29 14.30 6.91
CA VAL A 221 -8.75 15.55 6.34
C VAL A 221 -9.83 16.36 5.62
N GLY A 222 -10.96 15.74 5.29
CA GLY A 222 -12.11 16.36 4.61
C GLY A 222 -13.45 15.98 5.22
N GLN A 223 -14.54 16.31 4.52
CA GLN A 223 -15.92 16.04 4.96
C GLN A 223 -16.54 14.79 4.30
N GLY A 224 -15.76 13.97 3.60
CA GLY A 224 -16.25 12.74 2.98
C GLY A 224 -16.82 11.72 3.97
N ASN A 225 -17.75 10.90 3.48
CA ASN A 225 -18.57 9.95 4.25
C ASN A 225 -17.82 8.76 4.90
N GLY A 226 -16.48 8.73 4.85
CA GLY A 226 -15.65 7.76 5.58
C GLY A 226 -15.84 6.30 5.18
N THR A 227 -16.59 6.01 4.11
CA THR A 227 -16.79 4.65 3.64
C THR A 227 -15.54 4.20 2.90
N VAL A 228 -14.74 3.38 3.56
CA VAL A 228 -13.60 2.69 2.93
C VAL A 228 -14.12 1.38 2.36
N PRO A 229 -13.86 1.08 1.07
CA PRO A 229 -14.17 -0.21 0.48
C PRO A 229 -13.61 -1.35 1.35
N ALA A 230 -14.42 -2.38 1.58
CA ALA A 230 -14.01 -3.51 2.41
C ALA A 230 -13.00 -4.39 1.63
N VAL A 231 -11.71 -4.03 1.76
CA VAL A 231 -10.57 -4.88 1.43
C VAL A 231 -10.06 -5.50 2.71
N GLN A 232 -9.98 -6.83 2.71
CA GLN A 232 -9.38 -7.61 3.77
C GLN A 232 -8.09 -8.23 3.27
N TRP A 233 -7.09 -8.36 4.13
CA TRP A 233 -5.86 -9.04 3.78
C TRP A 233 -5.36 -9.92 4.91
N ARG A 234 -4.61 -10.94 4.53
CA ARG A 234 -3.67 -11.63 5.40
C ARG A 234 -2.29 -11.43 4.80
N PHE A 235 -1.40 -10.78 5.54
CA PHE A 235 -0.06 -10.47 5.06
C PHE A 235 0.75 -11.74 4.72
N GLY A 236 0.49 -12.83 5.43
CA GLY A 236 1.10 -14.14 5.17
C GLY A 236 2.52 -14.26 5.72
N GLY A 237 3.20 -15.35 5.36
CA GLY A 237 4.52 -15.70 5.87
C GLY A 237 4.49 -16.86 6.87
N THR A 238 5.57 -17.00 7.62
CA THR A 238 5.71 -18.08 8.60
C THR A 238 5.16 -17.62 9.95
N ALA A 239 4.37 -18.49 10.59
CA ALA A 239 3.96 -18.32 11.98
C ALA A 239 5.18 -18.06 12.86
N CYS A 240 5.14 -17.00 13.67
CA CYS A 240 6.08 -16.78 14.75
C CYS A 240 6.03 -18.01 15.70
N PRO A 241 7.11 -18.83 15.80
CA PRO A 241 7.10 -20.10 16.53
C PRO A 241 6.66 -19.97 17.98
N SER A 242 6.86 -18.80 18.57
CA SER A 242 6.64 -18.56 20.00
C SER A 242 5.47 -17.61 20.31
N ALA A 243 4.88 -16.97 19.29
CA ALA A 243 3.77 -16.03 19.44
C ALA A 243 2.46 -16.53 18.81
N CYS A 244 2.51 -17.44 17.84
CA CYS A 244 1.30 -17.97 17.22
C CYS A 244 0.80 -19.20 17.96
N ASP A 245 -0.48 -19.22 18.36
CA ASP A 245 -1.17 -20.45 18.78
C ASP A 245 -1.42 -21.42 17.58
N HIS A 246 -0.67 -21.26 16.48
CA HIS A 246 -0.68 -22.16 15.35
C HIS A 246 0.41 -23.21 15.52
N PRO A 247 0.20 -24.47 15.09
CA PRO A 247 1.25 -25.47 15.11
C PRO A 247 2.49 -24.93 14.38
N GLU A 248 3.65 -25.09 15.01
CA GLU A 248 4.94 -24.64 14.48
C GLU A 248 5.10 -25.03 13.01
N GLY A 249 5.64 -24.12 12.19
CA GLY A 249 5.93 -24.38 10.78
C GLY A 249 4.76 -24.22 9.80
N ARG A 250 3.54 -23.88 10.23
CA ARG A 250 2.45 -23.58 9.29
C ARG A 250 2.69 -22.26 8.56
N LYS A 251 3.14 -22.36 7.31
CA LYS A 251 3.25 -21.25 6.37
C LYS A 251 1.86 -20.84 5.89
N ALA A 252 1.55 -19.56 5.92
CA ALA A 252 0.32 -19.03 5.35
C ALA A 252 0.65 -18.17 4.13
N CYS A 253 -0.01 -18.43 3.01
CA CYS A 253 0.13 -17.55 1.85
C CYS A 253 -0.46 -16.17 2.16
N ALA A 254 0.08 -15.15 1.52
CA ALA A 254 -0.58 -13.86 1.50
C ALA A 254 -1.87 -13.93 0.69
N GLU A 255 -2.87 -13.20 1.17
CA GLU A 255 -4.20 -13.16 0.57
C GLU A 255 -4.73 -11.74 0.66
N VAL A 256 -5.39 -11.30 -0.41
CA VAL A 256 -6.21 -10.09 -0.41
C VAL A 256 -7.59 -10.45 -0.94
N HIS A 257 -8.61 -10.08 -0.17
CA HIS A 257 -10.01 -10.37 -0.43
C HIS A 257 -10.79 -9.05 -0.53
N VAL A 258 -11.68 -8.97 -1.51
CA VAL A 258 -12.61 -7.85 -1.66
C VAL A 258 -14.00 -8.27 -1.18
N ALA A 259 -14.77 -7.35 -0.59
CA ALA A 259 -16.00 -7.62 0.16
C ALA A 259 -17.03 -8.55 -0.49
N TRP A 260 -17.08 -8.56 -1.83
CA TRP A 260 -18.09 -9.25 -2.63
C TRP A 260 -17.59 -10.57 -3.22
N CYS A 261 -16.35 -10.94 -2.94
CA CYS A 261 -15.71 -12.12 -3.48
C CYS A 261 -16.01 -13.35 -2.62
N VAL A 262 -16.53 -14.42 -3.23
CA VAL A 262 -16.85 -15.69 -2.57
C VAL A 262 -15.70 -16.69 -2.81
N CYS A 263 -14.53 -16.41 -2.25
CA CYS A 263 -13.42 -17.36 -2.25
C CYS A 263 -13.41 -18.13 -0.92
N TYR A 264 -14.06 -19.29 -0.88
CA TYR A 264 -13.93 -20.27 0.22
C TYR A 264 -12.95 -21.38 -0.18
#